data_AF-A0A0D0ACW4-F1
#
_entry.id   AF-A0A0D0ACW4-F1
#
_cell.length_a   1.000
_cell.length_b   1.000
_cell.length_c   1.000
_cell.angle_alpha   90.00
_cell.angle_beta   90.00
_cell.angle_gamma   90.00
#
_symmetry.space_group_name_H-M   'P 1'
#
loop_
_entity.id
_entity.type
_entity.pdbx_description
1 polymer ?
#
loop_
_entity_poly.entity_id
_entity_poly.type
_entity_poly.pdbx_seq_one_letter_code
_entity_poly.pdbx_strand_id
1 'polypeptide(L)' 'VSEVYPVTFKNFKLTFPKGSTFTTKVNQRPLTPPQRTYLYERLNELEAAGIIRRIAPEDVKAASPTVLAQKAH' A
#
# COMPACT_ATOMS: atom_id res chain seq x y z
N VAL A 1 21.71 -7.71 9.10
CA VAL A 1 20.36 -7.68 8.48
C VAL A 1 20.28 -8.93 7.61
N SER A 2 19.32 -9.82 7.85
CA SER A 2 19.10 -10.99 6.99
C SER A 2 18.39 -10.53 5.72
N GLU A 3 18.93 -10.92 4.57
CA GLU A 3 18.31 -10.67 3.27
C GLU A 3 16.96 -11.41 3.20
N VAL A 4 15.90 -10.70 2.76
CA VAL A 4 14.54 -11.24 2.67
C VAL A 4 14.25 -11.56 1.20
N TYR A 5 13.84 -12.80 0.94
CA TYR A 5 13.48 -13.26 -0.41
C TYR A 5 11.94 -13.39 -0.54
N PRO A 6 11.37 -13.04 -1.71
CA PRO A 6 9.95 -13.24 -1.96
C PRO A 6 9.59 -14.72 -1.95
N VAL A 7 8.50 -15.08 -1.26
CA VAL A 7 7.99 -16.46 -1.22
C VAL A 7 7.20 -16.71 -2.51
N THR A 8 7.77 -17.49 -3.44
CA THR A 8 7.19 -17.73 -4.78
C THR A 8 6.27 -18.95 -4.86
N PHE A 9 6.29 -19.82 -3.85
CA PHE A 9 5.58 -21.12 -3.88
C PHE A 9 4.27 -21.11 -3.07
N LYS A 10 3.93 -20.02 -2.38
CA LYS A 10 2.78 -19.96 -1.46
C LYS A 10 1.81 -18.87 -1.87
N ASN A 11 0.61 -19.27 -2.29
CA ASN A 11 -0.49 -18.36 -2.58
C ASN A 11 -1.43 -18.27 -1.37
N PHE A 12 -1.73 -17.05 -0.94
CA PHE A 12 -2.73 -16.80 0.09
C PHE A 12 -4.08 -16.49 -0.57
N LYS A 13 -5.10 -17.31 -0.29
CA LYS A 13 -6.47 -17.01 -0.73
C LYS A 13 -7.13 -16.11 0.32
N LEU A 14 -7.33 -14.84 -0.04
CA LEU A 14 -8.15 -13.93 0.76
C LEU A 14 -9.62 -14.32 0.59
N THR A 15 -10.30 -14.62 1.70
CA THR A 15 -11.75 -14.87 1.71
C THR A 15 -12.46 -13.70 2.38
N PHE A 16 -13.54 -13.25 1.76
CA PHE A 16 -14.38 -12.17 2.30
C PHE A 16 -15.79 -12.72 2.50
N PRO A 17 -16.50 -12.35 3.58
CA PRO A 17 -17.91 -12.70 3.76
C PRO A 17 -18.75 -12.25 2.57
N LYS A 18 -19.76 -13.06 2.20
CA LYS A 18 -20.68 -12.71 1.11
C LYS A 18 -21.41 -11.41 1.44
N GLY A 19 -21.45 -10.47 0.49
CA GLY A 19 -22.07 -9.16 0.68
C GLY A 19 -21.16 -8.10 1.32
N SER A 20 -19.89 -8.43 1.59
CA SER A 20 -18.90 -7.42 2.00
C SER A 20 -18.83 -6.28 0.98
N THR A 21 -18.95 -5.05 1.47
CA THR A 21 -18.72 -3.84 0.68
C THR A 21 -17.45 -3.16 1.17
N PHE A 22 -16.68 -2.60 0.24
CA PHE A 22 -15.48 -1.85 0.55
C PHE A 22 -15.65 -0.43 0.04
N THR A 23 -15.16 0.53 0.82
CA THR A 23 -15.17 1.93 0.39
C THR A 23 -14.03 2.20 -0.57
N THR A 24 -14.32 2.94 -1.64
CA THR A 24 -13.31 3.55 -2.51
C THR A 24 -13.09 5.03 -2.17
N LYS A 25 -13.89 5.60 -1.24
CA LYS A 25 -13.70 6.97 -0.76
C LYS A 25 -12.48 7.06 0.14
N VAL A 26 -11.49 7.85 -0.27
CA VAL A 26 -10.26 8.07 0.48
C VAL A 26 -10.34 9.39 1.25
N ASN A 27 -10.46 9.30 2.56
CA ASN A 27 -10.33 10.45 3.47
C ASN A 27 -8.87 10.60 3.93
N GLN A 28 -7.94 10.78 2.99
CA GLN A 28 -6.51 10.94 3.30
C GLN A 28 -6.29 12.28 4.00
N ARG A 29 -5.73 12.25 5.21
CA ARG A 29 -5.29 13.48 5.88
C ARG A 29 -4.18 14.14 5.06
N PRO A 30 -4.21 15.46 4.86
CA PRO A 30 -3.15 16.16 4.16
C PRO A 30 -1.78 15.84 4.77
N LEU A 31 -0.83 15.48 3.91
CA LEU A 31 0.56 15.27 4.29
C LEU A 31 1.32 16.60 4.20
N THR A 32 2.23 16.83 5.15
CA THR A 32 3.19 17.94 5.05
C THR A 32 4.11 17.74 3.84
N PRO A 33 4.75 18.80 3.30
CA PRO A 33 5.66 18.64 2.17
C PRO A 33 6.79 17.62 2.41
N PRO A 34 7.48 17.60 3.57
CA PRO A 34 8.49 16.57 3.84
C PRO A 34 7.92 15.14 3.89
N GLN A 35 6.74 14.97 4.49
CA GLN A 35 6.04 13.68 4.53
C GLN A 35 5.70 13.18 3.13
N ARG A 36 5.25 14.09 2.26
CA ARG A 36 4.93 13.77 0.87
C ARG A 36 6.18 13.33 0.12
N THR A 37 7.26 14.11 0.16
CA THR A 37 8.52 13.75 -0.51
C THR A 37 9.00 12.35 -0.07
N TYR A 38 9.06 12.13 1.25
CA TYR A 38 9.44 10.84 1.81
C TYR A 38 8.56 9.68 1.33
N LEU A 39 7.23 9.85 1.39
CA LEU A 39 6.29 8.79 0.98
C LEU A 39 6.47 8.46 -0.50
N TYR A 40 6.55 9.46 -1.38
CA TYR A 40 6.64 9.23 -2.82
C TYR A 40 7.97 8.57 -3.22
N GLU A 41 9.09 8.94 -2.58
CA GLU A 41 10.38 8.24 -2.77
C GLU A 41 10.26 6.76 -2.40
N ARG A 42 9.67 6.44 -1.24
CA ARG A 42 9.44 5.05 -0.82
C ARG A 42 8.50 4.29 -1.75
N LEU A 43 7.43 4.93 -2.23
CA LEU A 43 6.53 4.29 -3.19
C LEU A 43 7.25 3.96 -4.50
N ASN A 44 8.13 4.83 -4.97
CA ASN A 44 8.93 4.56 -6.18
C ASN A 44 9.91 3.38 -5.96
N GLU A 45 10.56 3.29 -4.79
CA GLU A 45 11.40 2.15 -4.44
C GLU A 45 10.61 0.83 -4.40
N LEU A 46 9.42 0.83 -3.81
CA LEU A 46 8.53 -0.34 -3.76
C LEU A 46 8.00 -0.74 -5.14
N GLU A 47 7.73 0.24 -6.00
CA GLU A 47 7.32 0.03 -7.39
C GLU A 47 8.48 -0.57 -8.20
N ALA A 48 9.69 -0.02 -8.08
CA ALA A 48 10.90 -0.55 -8.74
C ALA A 48 11.26 -1.96 -8.28
N ALA A 49 11.01 -2.29 -7.01
CA ALA A 49 11.18 -3.64 -6.46
C ALA A 49 10.05 -4.62 -6.85
N GLY A 50 9.01 -4.17 -7.57
CA GLY A 50 7.87 -5.01 -7.97
C GLY A 50 6.94 -5.39 -6.82
N ILE A 51 7.01 -4.70 -5.68
CA ILE A 51 6.16 -4.96 -4.49
C ILE A 51 4.78 -4.35 -4.67
N ILE A 52 4.72 -3.15 -5.27
CA ILE A 52 3.47 -2.46 -5.59
C ILE A 52 3.43 -2.08 -7.08
N ARG A 53 2.25 -1.71 -7.58
CA ARG A 53 2.06 -1.20 -8.93
C ARG A 53 1.04 -0.08 -8.96
N ARG A 54 1.09 0.78 -9.99
CA ARG A 54 0.00 1.69 -10.30
C ARG A 54 -1.26 0.91 -10.67
N ILE A 55 -2.41 1.51 -10.39
CA ILE A 55 -3.74 0.99 -10.69
C ILE A 55 -4.58 2.12 -11.26
N ALA A 56 -5.36 1.81 -12.31
CA ALA A 56 -6.31 2.77 -12.86
C ALA A 56 -7.44 3.01 -11.84
N PRO A 57 -7.97 4.24 -11.69
CA PRO A 57 -9.04 4.53 -10.73
C PRO A 57 -10.25 3.60 -10.81
N GLU A 58 -10.63 3.19 -12.02
CA GLU A 58 -11.74 2.28 -12.33
C GLU A 58 -11.52 0.84 -11.82
N ASP A 59 -10.27 0.44 -11.63
CA ASP A 59 -9.91 -0.90 -11.14
C ASP A 59 -9.85 -0.97 -9.62
N VAL A 60 -9.92 0.16 -8.92
CA VAL A 60 -9.84 0.23 -7.45
C VAL A 60 -11.08 -0.41 -6.82
N LYS A 61 -10.88 -1.50 -6.07
CA LYS A 61 -11.95 -2.20 -5.35
C LYS A 61 -12.11 -1.76 -3.89
N ALA A 62 -11.07 -1.17 -3.31
CA ALA A 62 -11.04 -0.67 -1.94
C ALA A 62 -9.93 0.36 -1.81
N ALA A 63 -10.11 1.35 -0.95
CA ALA A 63 -9.07 2.33 -0.66
C ALA A 63 -9.10 2.75 0.83
N SER A 64 -7.90 2.88 1.40
CA SER A 64 -7.71 3.25 2.80
C SER A 64 -6.67 4.36 2.91
N PRO A 65 -6.79 5.27 3.89
CA PRO A 65 -5.78 6.29 4.13
C PRO A 65 -4.46 5.65 4.59
N THR A 66 -3.35 6.27 4.21
CA THR A 66 -2.00 5.90 4.63
C THR A 66 -1.52 6.87 5.71
N VAL A 67 -0.92 6.33 6.77
CA VAL A 67 -0.35 7.12 7.87
C VAL A 67 1.15 6.87 7.92
N LEU A 68 1.93 7.95 7.98
CA LEU A 68 3.36 7.89 8.25
C LEU A 68 3.58 7.96 9.75
N ALA A 69 4.20 6.92 10.31
CA ALA A 69 4.61 6.88 11.70
C ALA A 69 6.14 6.91 11.80
N GLN A 70 6.65 7.57 12.84
CA GLN A 70 8.06 7.51 13.16
C GLN A 70 8.37 6.13 13.74
N LYS A 71 9.40 5.48 13.21
CA LYS A 71 9.89 4.22 13.78
C LYS A 71 10.45 4.51 15.17
N ALA A 72 9.87 3.90 16.21
CA ALA A 72 10.51 3.84 17.52
C ALA A 72 11.77 2.98 17.38
N HIS A 73 12.90 3.53 17.84
CA HIS A 73 14.26 3.02 17.66
C HIS A 73 14.39 1.49 17.59
#